data_AF-B0BGD8-F1
#
_entry.id   AF-B0BGD8-F1
#
_cell.length_a   1.000
_cell.length_b   1.000
_cell.length_c   1.000
_cell.angle_alpha   90.00
_cell.angle_beta   90.00
_cell.angle_gamma   90.00
#
_symmetry.space_group_name_H-M   'P 1'
#
loop_
_entity.id
_entity.type
_entity.pdbx_description
1 polymer ?
#
loop_
_entity_poly.entity_id
_entity_poly.type
_entity_poly.pdbx_seq_one_letter_code
_entity_poly.pdbx_strand_id
1 'polypeptide(L)'
;SVRLPYHYRMTKIRQKSRKPGRTSRAKPVVAVVWYEDEQEWRAMRDLADDPERFEDSYEAWLTMFDRSLERLREGGAFPVRTPCNATKYREWCESKARSFDACSRSEYAAREFQARATQDE
;
A
#
# COMPACT_ATOMS: atom_id res chain seq x y z
N SER A 1 -7.84 -40.71 -58.54
CA SER A 1 -6.38 -40.91 -58.52
C SER A 1 -5.82 -40.13 -57.34
N VAL A 2 -5.04 -40.62 -56.37
CA VAL A 2 -4.23 -41.84 -56.20
C VAL A 2 -4.18 -42.17 -54.69
N ARG A 3 -3.89 -43.44 -54.39
CA ARG A 3 -3.73 -44.13 -53.10
C ARG A 3 -2.59 -43.63 -52.18
N LEU A 4 -2.90 -43.69 -50.87
CA LEU A 4 -2.12 -44.27 -49.73
C LEU A 4 -0.80 -43.58 -49.31
N PRO A 5 -0.11 -44.09 -48.26
CA PRO A 5 -0.44 -44.09 -46.82
C PRO A 5 0.77 -43.53 -46.03
N TYR A 6 0.83 -43.60 -44.70
CA TYR A 6 1.99 -44.12 -43.94
C TYR A 6 1.78 -43.89 -42.44
N HIS A 7 1.98 -44.98 -41.69
CA HIS A 7 2.00 -45.04 -40.23
C HIS A 7 3.23 -44.32 -39.64
N TYR A 8 3.08 -43.69 -38.47
CA TYR A 8 4.11 -43.78 -37.43
C TYR A 8 3.52 -43.69 -36.01
N ARG A 9 4.21 -44.33 -35.08
CA ARG A 9 3.82 -44.79 -33.74
C ARG A 9 4.19 -43.79 -32.61
N MET A 10 3.67 -44.11 -31.41
CA MET A 10 4.15 -43.76 -30.04
C MET A 10 3.87 -42.30 -29.60
N THR A 11 3.48 -41.94 -28.36
CA THR A 11 3.28 -42.63 -27.07
C THR A 11 2.44 -41.69 -26.18
N LYS A 12 1.63 -42.23 -25.25
CA LYS A 12 0.87 -41.45 -24.26
C LYS A 12 1.81 -40.68 -23.33
N ILE A 13 1.78 -39.36 -23.37
CA ILE A 13 2.28 -38.53 -22.27
C ILE A 13 1.07 -37.99 -21.51
N ARG A 14 0.78 -38.65 -20.38
CA ARG A 14 -0.13 -38.13 -19.36
C ARG A 14 0.54 -36.92 -18.73
N GLN A 15 0.28 -35.73 -19.26
CA GLN A 15 0.61 -34.49 -18.57
C GLN A 15 -0.31 -34.37 -17.36
N LYS A 16 0.17 -34.88 -16.22
CA LYS A 16 -0.38 -34.61 -14.91
C LYS A 16 -0.14 -33.13 -14.66
N SER A 17 -1.07 -32.29 -15.14
CA SER A 17 -1.07 -30.85 -14.89
C SER A 17 -1.12 -30.63 -13.38
N ARG A 18 0.05 -30.40 -12.78
CA ARG A 18 0.18 -29.96 -11.39
C ARG A 18 -0.49 -28.60 -11.34
N LYS A 19 -1.75 -28.55 -10.89
CA LYS A 19 -2.40 -27.29 -10.52
C LYS A 19 -1.44 -26.60 -9.53
N PRO A 20 -0.94 -25.39 -9.79
CA PRO A 20 -0.23 -24.66 -8.75
C PRO A 20 -1.22 -24.52 -7.59
N GLY A 21 -0.89 -25.12 -6.45
CA GLY A 21 -1.65 -24.94 -5.24
C GLY A 21 -1.78 -23.44 -5.00
N ARG A 22 -3.00 -22.98 -4.71
CA ARG A 22 -3.25 -21.62 -4.21
C ARG A 22 -2.30 -21.38 -3.04
N THR A 23 -1.21 -20.66 -3.28
CA THR A 23 -0.49 -20.01 -2.20
C THR A 23 -1.50 -19.06 -1.56
N SER A 24 -1.64 -19.09 -0.24
CA SER A 24 -2.42 -18.08 0.47
C SER A 24 -1.88 -16.73 0.05
N ARG A 25 -2.67 -15.93 -0.69
CA ARG A 25 -2.29 -14.58 -1.08
C ARG A 25 -1.98 -13.84 0.22
N ALA A 26 -0.72 -13.42 0.41
CA ALA A 26 -0.34 -12.64 1.59
C ALA A 26 -1.29 -11.44 1.71
N LYS A 27 -1.69 -11.11 2.93
CA LYS A 27 -2.57 -9.96 3.17
C LYS A 27 -1.91 -8.70 2.60
N PRO A 28 -2.62 -7.87 1.81
CA PRO A 28 -2.04 -6.66 1.26
C PRO A 28 -1.64 -5.72 2.40
N VAL A 29 -0.39 -5.25 2.37
CA VAL A 29 0.10 -4.25 3.33
C VAL A 29 -0.36 -2.86 2.87
N VAL A 30 -0.90 -2.06 3.80
CA VAL A 30 -1.35 -0.69 3.52
C VAL A 30 -0.62 0.25 4.47
N ALA A 31 0.26 1.09 3.94
CA ALA A 31 0.92 2.13 4.71
C ALA A 31 -0.05 3.28 5.00
N VAL A 32 -0.17 3.67 6.26
CA VAL A 32 -1.06 4.73 6.71
C VAL A 32 -0.21 5.77 7.43
N VAL A 33 -0.35 7.04 7.04
CA VAL A 33 0.34 8.17 7.67
C VAL A 33 0.07 8.20 9.16
N TRP A 34 1.14 8.30 9.95
CA TRP A 34 1.10 8.43 11.40
C TRP A 34 1.82 9.71 11.81
N TYR A 35 1.20 10.49 12.71
CA TYR A 35 1.81 11.66 13.33
C TYR A 35 2.11 11.31 14.78
N GLU A 36 3.32 11.63 15.24
CA GLU A 36 3.77 11.19 16.57
C GLU A 36 3.05 11.93 17.69
N ASP A 37 2.80 13.22 17.49
CA ASP A 37 2.18 14.09 18.48
C ASP A 37 1.24 15.13 17.83
N GLU A 38 0.55 15.89 18.69
CA GLU A 38 -0.37 16.94 18.28
C GLU A 38 0.33 18.07 17.50
N GLN A 39 1.59 18.37 17.79
CA GLN A 39 2.32 19.45 17.10
C GLN A 39 2.60 19.04 15.66
N GLU A 40 3.01 17.80 15.42
CA GLU A 40 3.23 17.24 14.08
C GLU A 40 1.91 17.13 13.31
N TRP A 41 0.82 16.70 13.97
CA TRP A 41 -0.51 16.69 13.36
C TRP A 41 -0.97 18.10 12.94
N ARG A 42 -0.81 19.10 13.82
CA ARG A 42 -1.15 20.50 13.52
C ARG A 42 -0.30 21.04 12.37
N ALA A 43 1.01 20.79 12.39
CA ALA A 43 1.92 21.21 11.33
C ALA A 43 1.54 20.59 9.96
N MET A 44 1.09 19.33 9.96
CA MET A 44 0.58 18.67 8.75
C MET A 44 -0.75 19.23 8.28
N ARG A 45 -1.66 19.58 9.19
CA ARG A 45 -2.93 20.24 8.85
C ARG A 45 -2.71 21.63 8.26
N ASP A 46 -1.82 22.42 8.84
CA ASP A 46 -1.53 23.78 8.39
C ASP A 46 -0.78 23.80 7.03
N LEU A 47 -0.07 22.71 6.72
CA LEU A 47 0.57 22.51 5.41
C LEU A 47 -0.40 21.98 4.34
N ALA A 48 -1.51 21.37 4.73
CA ALA A 48 -2.37 20.65 3.80
C ALA A 48 -3.15 21.60 2.88
N ASP A 49 -3.26 21.21 1.60
CA ASP A 49 -4.16 21.88 0.64
C ASP A 49 -5.63 21.49 0.86
N ASP A 50 -5.86 20.45 1.66
CA ASP A 50 -7.17 19.88 2.02
C ASP A 50 -7.35 19.79 3.56
N PRO A 51 -7.25 20.92 4.30
CA PRO A 51 -7.30 20.92 5.76
C PRO A 51 -8.65 20.45 6.32
N GLU A 52 -9.73 20.54 5.53
CA GLU A 52 -11.07 20.04 5.88
C GLU A 52 -11.13 18.51 6.02
N ARG A 53 -10.09 17.79 5.60
CA ARG A 53 -9.98 16.34 5.80
C ARG A 53 -9.35 15.96 7.14
N PHE A 54 -8.94 16.94 7.93
CA PHE A 54 -8.46 16.73 9.30
C PHE A 54 -9.63 16.90 10.27
N GLU A 55 -9.60 16.12 11.35
CA GLU A 55 -10.58 16.25 12.43
C GLU A 55 -10.40 17.57 13.20
N ASP A 56 -11.40 17.95 13.99
CA ASP A 56 -11.38 19.19 14.77
C ASP A 56 -10.27 19.20 15.84
N SER A 57 -9.85 18.01 16.31
CA SER A 57 -8.81 17.84 17.32
C SER A 57 -7.92 16.62 17.04
N TYR A 58 -6.73 16.63 17.64
CA TYR A 58 -5.82 15.48 17.57
C TYR A 58 -6.42 14.22 18.21
N GLU A 59 -7.18 14.35 19.29
CA GLU A 59 -7.87 13.23 19.93
C GLU A 59 -8.97 12.62 19.04
N ALA A 60 -9.73 13.47 18.35
CA ALA A 60 -10.70 13.02 17.36
C ALA A 60 -10.00 12.30 16.19
N TRP A 61 -8.85 12.83 15.75
CA TRP A 61 -8.01 12.20 14.74
C TRP A 61 -7.49 10.83 15.19
N LEU A 62 -6.99 10.68 16.43
CA LEU A 62 -6.56 9.39 16.98
C LEU A 62 -7.71 8.37 16.96
N THR A 63 -8.91 8.79 17.37
CA THR A 63 -10.11 7.95 17.36
C THR A 63 -10.47 7.51 15.93
N MET A 64 -10.48 8.44 14.98
CA MET A 64 -10.75 8.14 13.57
C MET A 64 -9.66 7.22 12.97
N PHE A 65 -8.40 7.46 13.32
CA PHE A 65 -7.26 6.69 12.85
C PHE A 65 -7.36 5.23 13.28
N ASP A 66 -7.61 4.97 14.57
CA ASP A 66 -7.74 3.60 15.07
C ASP A 66 -8.92 2.87 14.43
N ARG A 67 -10.09 3.52 14.28
CA ARG A 67 -11.23 2.97 13.55
C ARG A 67 -10.90 2.65 12.08
N SER A 68 -10.09 3.49 11.44
CA SER A 68 -9.65 3.28 10.06
C SER A 68 -8.71 2.07 9.96
N LEU A 69 -7.82 1.87 10.92
CA LEU A 69 -6.97 0.67 11.00
C LEU A 69 -7.80 -0.59 11.20
N GLU A 70 -8.80 -0.56 12.08
CA GLU A 70 -9.73 -1.69 12.28
C GLU A 70 -10.46 -2.04 10.99
N ARG A 71 -11.04 -1.05 10.32
CA ARG A 71 -11.73 -1.25 9.04
C ARG A 71 -10.82 -1.85 7.96
N LEU A 72 -9.56 -1.41 7.88
CA LEU A 72 -8.58 -1.99 6.96
C LEU A 72 -8.29 -3.46 7.30
N ARG A 73 -8.17 -3.81 8.59
CA ARG A 73 -7.97 -5.19 9.05
C ARG A 73 -9.17 -6.08 8.74
N GLU A 74 -10.38 -5.59 8.98
CA GLU A 74 -11.63 -6.27 8.63
C GLU A 74 -11.76 -6.49 7.13
N GLY A 75 -11.28 -5.54 6.32
CA GLY A 75 -11.14 -5.66 4.87
C GLY A 75 -10.06 -6.64 4.39
N GLY A 76 -9.36 -7.30 5.32
CA GLY A 76 -8.32 -8.30 5.01
C GLY A 76 -6.95 -7.72 4.71
N ALA A 77 -6.75 -6.42 4.89
CA ALA A 77 -5.45 -5.77 4.76
C ALA A 77 -4.64 -5.85 6.06
N PHE A 78 -3.35 -5.57 5.95
CA PHE A 78 -2.45 -5.38 7.08
C PHE A 78 -2.00 -3.92 7.11
N PRO A 79 -2.69 -3.04 7.84
CA PRO A 79 -2.31 -1.64 7.88
C PRO A 79 -1.10 -1.44 8.78
N VAL A 80 -0.14 -0.65 8.31
CA VAL A 80 1.09 -0.31 9.03
C VAL A 80 1.14 1.20 9.25
N ARG A 81 1.47 1.59 10.49
CA ARG A 81 1.66 2.99 10.85
C ARG A 81 2.99 3.44 10.27
N THR A 82 2.97 4.52 9.49
CA THR A 82 4.17 5.07 8.88
C THR A 82 4.36 6.51 9.34
N PRO A 83 5.34 6.78 10.23
CA PRO A 83 5.65 8.12 10.71
C PRO A 83 5.87 9.09 9.56
N CYS A 84 5.19 10.23 9.62
CA CYS A 84 5.23 11.27 8.61
C CYS A 84 5.63 12.60 9.23
N ASN A 85 6.85 13.03 8.94
CA ASN A 85 7.33 14.33 9.37
C ASN A 85 6.98 15.43 8.36
N ALA A 86 6.38 16.51 8.84
CA ALA A 86 5.89 17.61 7.99
C ALA A 86 6.98 18.24 7.12
N THR A 87 8.18 18.46 7.67
CA THR A 87 9.31 19.05 6.93
C THR A 87 9.75 18.13 5.80
N LYS A 88 9.99 16.84 6.10
CA LYS A 88 10.41 15.86 5.09
C LYS A 88 9.34 15.63 4.03
N TYR A 89 8.07 15.63 4.44
CA TYR A 89 6.93 15.52 3.53
C TYR A 89 6.87 16.71 2.57
N ARG A 90 7.06 17.94 3.08
CA ARG A 90 7.10 19.16 2.27
C ARG A 90 8.23 19.09 1.24
N GLU A 91 9.45 18.84 1.68
CA GLU A 91 10.62 18.73 0.80
C GLU A 91 10.40 17.70 -0.31
N TRP A 92 9.81 16.55 0.04
CA TRP A 92 9.49 15.52 -0.94
C TRP A 92 8.43 15.99 -1.96
N CYS A 93 7.33 16.57 -1.51
CA CYS A 93 6.28 17.07 -2.40
C CYS A 93 6.82 18.15 -3.35
N GLU A 94 7.59 19.11 -2.84
CA GLU A 94 8.22 20.17 -3.63
C GLU A 94 9.18 19.59 -4.67
N SER A 95 10.03 18.63 -4.29
CA SER A 95 10.95 17.96 -5.22
C SER A 95 10.24 17.19 -6.34
N LYS A 96 8.97 16.85 -6.15
CA LYS A 96 8.13 16.09 -7.08
C LYS A 96 7.04 16.94 -7.75
N ALA A 97 6.99 18.24 -7.47
CA ALA A 97 5.93 19.15 -7.91
C ALA A 97 4.52 18.60 -7.60
N ARG A 98 4.31 18.10 -6.38
CA ARG A 98 3.04 17.53 -5.90
C ARG A 98 2.33 18.48 -4.95
N SER A 99 1.00 18.44 -4.95
CA SER A 99 0.13 19.11 -3.98
C SER A 99 0.25 18.48 -2.59
N PHE A 100 -0.03 19.25 -1.54
CA PHE A 100 0.01 18.80 -0.15
C PHE A 100 -1.31 18.15 0.28
N ASP A 101 -1.88 17.29 -0.56
CA ASP A 101 -3.20 16.68 -0.34
C ASP A 101 -3.12 15.27 0.25
N ALA A 102 -4.29 14.67 0.54
CA ALA A 102 -4.37 13.31 1.07
C ALA A 102 -3.77 12.24 0.14
N CYS A 103 -3.78 12.45 -1.19
CA CYS A 103 -3.23 11.50 -2.15
C CYS A 103 -1.69 11.47 -2.01
N SER A 104 -1.07 12.65 -2.01
CA SER A 104 0.37 12.81 -1.77
C SER A 104 0.77 12.27 -0.40
N ARG A 105 -0.01 12.52 0.66
CA ARG A 105 0.21 11.94 2.00
C ARG A 105 0.22 10.40 1.97
N SER A 106 -0.74 9.79 1.27
CA SER A 106 -0.82 8.32 1.14
C SER A 106 0.36 7.74 0.37
N GLU A 107 0.77 8.39 -0.73
CA GLU A 107 1.93 7.98 -1.52
C GLU A 107 3.24 8.13 -0.75
N TYR A 108 3.37 9.21 0.03
CA TYR A 108 4.52 9.42 0.90
C TYR A 108 4.64 8.32 1.96
N ALA A 109 3.54 7.94 2.63
CA ALA A 109 3.55 6.82 3.57
C ALA A 109 4.00 5.51 2.89
N ALA A 110 3.50 5.22 1.69
CA ALA A 110 3.92 4.03 0.95
C ALA A 110 5.42 4.05 0.65
N ARG A 111 5.96 5.19 0.20
CA ARG A 111 7.39 5.38 -0.05
C ARG A 111 8.21 5.14 1.22
N GLU A 112 7.86 5.79 2.32
CA GLU A 112 8.61 5.69 3.58
C GLU A 112 8.58 4.27 4.14
N PHE A 113 7.46 3.57 3.99
CA PHE A 113 7.37 2.15 4.36
C PHE A 113 8.32 1.29 3.52
N GLN A 114 8.34 1.46 2.20
CA GLN A 114 9.23 0.70 1.31
C GLN A 114 10.71 1.00 1.59
N ALA A 115 11.06 2.26 1.83
CA ALA A 115 12.44 2.68 2.11
C ALA A 115 12.99 2.02 3.39
N ARG A 116 12.14 1.79 4.40
CA ARG A 116 12.53 1.09 5.63
C ARG A 116 12.64 -0.42 5.41
N ALA A 117 11.72 -1.02 4.66
CA ALA A 117 11.78 -2.44 4.34
C ALA A 117 13.08 -2.82 3.61
N THR A 118 13.60 -1.93 2.76
CA THR A 118 14.87 -2.13 2.05
C THR A 118 16.14 -1.95 2.91
N GLN A 119 16.01 -1.48 4.15
CA GLN A 119 17.14 -1.31 5.08
C GLN A 119 17.37 -2.54 5.97
N ASP A 120 16.41 -3.45 6.02
CA ASP A 120 16.43 -4.67 6.83
C ASP A 120 16.89 -5.93 6.05
N GLU A 121 17.34 -5.78 4.79
CA GLU A 121 17.95 -6.82 3.93
C GLU A 121 19.47 -6.64 3.80
#